data_AF-A0A0F8A4P3-F1
#
_entry.id   AF-A0A0F8A4P3-F1
#
_cell.length_a   1.000
_cell.length_b   1.000
_cell.length_c   1.000
_cell.angle_alpha   90.00
_cell.angle_beta   90.00
_cell.angle_gamma   90.00
#
_symmetry.space_group_name_H-M   'P 1'
#
loop_
_entity.id
_entity.type
_entity.pdbx_description
1 polymer ?
#
loop_
_entity_poly.entity_id
_entity_poly.type
_entity_poly.pdbx_seq_one_letter_code
_entity_poly.pdbx_strand_id
1 'polypeptide(L)'
;MSSPLRDPVKWLYHELGLESVYQTGPDTWLIILGRTFRLFAFGAVSLIIALFMSTLGFSDLQIGLFMTLTLSGDVILSLLTALIADRVGRRRILLLGGFLMVLSGAFFAYFESYWILLLAAVFGVISATGGDFGPFRSVEESTLSHLTTSSTRSDVLSWYVTTSTLGSAIGTEVAGRAVDFFQRSGGQSLLGAYHLMFWLYVAMGALSIASTLLMSRKCEISWPSQKDPKMNEPLLGSGHEEEQPCEGDGSSRSPLLQNEQVAAEDAALQGSPRNETARNPRFPLLRAWAAGLSATVSPESRPAVMKLWILLTIDSLADGMVSYALTNYYLARKFDLSESFRGDIMSISYLLMSVSTVLAGPLARHLGLINTMVFTHIPSSAAVLLFPIPQSLTLTMILLFVRTGLNNMDQGPRAAFIAAVVRPKERTAVMGITGMLRTLASTIGPSLTGFLAGTDRFWIAFVVAGVLRLGYDFGLFFLFVGMKLHSHEERENPEEDEPLDAPIDTRDEGAVRQRRVSIIERAEQ
;
A
#
# COMPACT_ATOMS: atom_id res chain seq x y z
N MET A 1 17.31 -44.09 -20.21
CA MET A 1 17.38 -43.68 -18.79
C MET A 1 16.99 -42.21 -18.70
N SER A 2 15.68 -41.96 -18.63
CA SER A 2 15.09 -40.64 -18.42
C SER A 2 14.89 -40.42 -16.92
N SER A 3 15.46 -39.34 -16.39
CA SER A 3 15.48 -39.02 -14.95
C SER A 3 14.10 -38.62 -14.41
N PRO A 4 13.59 -39.24 -13.33
CA PRO A 4 12.27 -38.94 -12.72
C PRO A 4 12.24 -37.66 -11.87
N LEU A 5 13.30 -36.83 -11.90
CA LEU A 5 13.42 -35.61 -11.08
C LEU A 5 12.95 -34.33 -11.76
N ARG A 6 12.52 -34.38 -13.04
CA ARG A 6 12.08 -33.17 -13.77
C ARG A 6 10.63 -32.76 -13.51
N ASP A 7 9.79 -33.68 -13.08
CA ASP A 7 8.35 -33.42 -12.87
C ASP A 7 8.04 -32.60 -11.62
N PRO A 8 8.67 -32.81 -10.43
CA PRO A 8 8.38 -31.98 -9.27
C PRO A 8 8.89 -30.54 -9.41
N VAL A 9 10.00 -30.32 -10.13
CA VAL A 9 10.54 -28.97 -10.35
C VAL A 9 9.69 -28.18 -11.34
N LYS A 10 9.19 -28.82 -12.40
CA LYS A 10 8.26 -28.19 -13.35
C LYS A 10 6.90 -27.91 -12.72
N TRP A 11 6.39 -28.86 -11.94
CA TRP A 11 5.16 -28.68 -11.17
C TRP A 11 5.32 -27.53 -10.18
N LEU A 12 6.41 -27.48 -9.42
CA LEU A 12 6.70 -26.38 -8.49
C LEU A 12 6.90 -25.05 -9.22
N TYR A 13 7.54 -25.03 -10.40
CA TYR A 13 7.71 -23.82 -11.21
C TYR A 13 6.37 -23.23 -11.69
N HIS A 14 5.43 -24.11 -12.05
CA HIS A 14 4.08 -23.73 -12.48
C HIS A 14 3.18 -23.37 -11.29
N GLU A 15 3.27 -24.10 -10.18
CA GLU A 15 2.48 -23.86 -8.97
C GLU A 15 2.94 -22.62 -8.20
N LEU A 16 4.25 -22.31 -8.25
CA LEU A 16 4.80 -21.07 -7.70
C LEU A 16 4.57 -19.86 -8.63
N GLY A 17 4.04 -20.03 -9.84
CA GLY A 17 3.78 -18.93 -10.77
C GLY A 17 5.04 -18.26 -11.33
N LEU A 18 6.21 -18.92 -11.27
CA LEU A 18 7.46 -18.41 -11.86
C LEU A 18 7.39 -18.37 -13.39
N GLU A 19 6.60 -19.27 -13.98
CA GLU A 19 6.29 -19.28 -15.40
C GLU A 19 5.58 -17.98 -15.80
N SER A 20 4.58 -17.55 -15.02
CA SER A 20 3.84 -16.30 -15.20
C SER A 20 4.77 -15.08 -15.25
N VAL A 21 5.77 -15.02 -14.36
CA VAL A 21 6.76 -13.93 -14.34
C VAL A 21 7.63 -13.93 -15.61
N TYR A 22 8.10 -15.11 -16.04
CA TYR A 22 8.93 -15.24 -17.23
C TYR A 22 8.16 -14.87 -18.51
N GLN A 23 6.90 -15.30 -18.63
CA GLN A 23 6.03 -15.00 -19.77
C GLN A 23 5.74 -13.49 -19.92
N THR A 24 5.75 -12.74 -18.81
CA THR A 24 5.49 -11.29 -18.82
C THR A 24 6.65 -10.49 -19.43
N GLY A 25 7.86 -11.06 -19.47
CA GLY A 25 9.04 -10.48 -20.13
C GLY A 25 10.07 -9.83 -19.19
N PRO A 26 11.16 -9.28 -19.75
CA PRO A 26 12.33 -8.84 -18.98
C PRO A 26 12.09 -7.59 -18.13
N ASP A 27 11.18 -6.70 -18.54
CA ASP A 27 10.87 -5.47 -17.80
C ASP A 27 10.31 -5.76 -16.41
N THR A 28 9.49 -6.81 -16.27
CA THR A 28 8.97 -7.27 -14.98
C THR A 28 10.08 -7.66 -14.02
N TRP A 29 11.09 -8.40 -14.51
CA TRP A 29 12.27 -8.76 -13.71
C TRP A 29 13.08 -7.55 -13.28
N LEU A 30 13.22 -6.54 -14.15
CA LEU A 30 13.95 -5.31 -13.82
C LEU A 30 13.25 -4.48 -12.74
N ILE A 31 11.90 -4.41 -12.76
CA ILE A 31 11.11 -3.78 -11.70
C ILE A 31 11.27 -4.52 -10.38
N ILE A 32 11.14 -5.85 -10.41
CA ILE A 32 11.29 -6.71 -9.23
C ILE A 32 12.71 -6.58 -8.65
N LEU A 33 13.73 -6.59 -9.50
CA LEU A 33 15.13 -6.50 -9.09
C LEU A 33 15.46 -5.11 -8.51
N GLY A 34 15.01 -4.03 -9.17
CA GLY A 34 15.18 -2.67 -8.66
C GLY A 34 14.57 -2.49 -7.28
N ARG A 35 13.34 -2.97 -7.09
CA ARG A 35 12.70 -3.01 -5.77
C ARG A 35 13.48 -3.86 -4.78
N THR A 36 13.97 -5.03 -5.17
CA THR A 36 14.74 -5.92 -4.27
C THR A 36 16.00 -5.23 -3.74
N PHE A 37 16.76 -4.53 -4.59
CA PHE A 37 17.91 -3.74 -4.14
C PHE A 37 17.51 -2.62 -3.18
N ARG A 38 16.40 -1.95 -3.46
CA ARG A 38 15.86 -0.89 -2.59
C ARG A 38 15.44 -1.43 -1.22
N LEU A 39 14.71 -2.54 -1.18
CA LEU A 39 14.24 -3.15 0.07
C LEU A 39 15.37 -3.85 0.84
N PHE A 40 16.42 -4.30 0.17
CA PHE A 40 17.68 -4.66 0.82
C PHE A 40 18.27 -3.48 1.58
N ALA A 41 18.37 -2.32 0.94
CA ALA A 41 18.89 -1.11 1.57
C ALA A 41 18.01 -0.66 2.74
N PHE A 42 16.69 -0.74 2.60
CA PHE A 42 15.74 -0.42 3.67
C PHE A 42 15.84 -1.39 4.85
N GLY A 43 16.00 -2.69 4.60
CA GLY A 43 16.24 -3.68 5.65
C GLY A 43 17.52 -3.36 6.43
N ALA A 44 18.63 -3.12 5.72
CA ALA A 44 19.90 -2.73 6.31
C ALA A 44 19.80 -1.47 7.17
N VAL A 45 19.18 -0.41 6.65
CA VAL A 45 19.00 0.86 7.36
C VAL A 45 18.04 0.73 8.54
N SER A 46 16.96 -0.05 8.42
CA SER A 46 15.98 -0.23 9.49
C SER A 46 16.58 -0.81 10.77
N LEU A 47 17.63 -1.64 10.63
CA LEU A 47 18.38 -2.17 11.75
C LEU A 47 19.12 -1.06 12.49
N ILE A 48 19.76 -0.14 11.77
CA ILE A 48 20.71 0.80 12.36
C ILE A 48 20.15 2.20 12.62
N ILE A 49 19.09 2.64 11.93
CA ILE A 49 18.70 4.06 11.86
C ILE A 49 18.42 4.69 13.23
N ALA A 50 17.64 4.02 14.09
CA ALA A 50 17.34 4.52 15.43
C ALA A 50 18.58 4.49 16.33
N LEU A 51 19.43 3.46 16.19
CA LEU A 51 20.67 3.32 16.94
C LEU A 51 21.71 4.37 16.52
N PHE A 52 21.79 4.67 15.23
CA PHE A 52 22.63 5.72 14.66
C PHE A 52 22.24 7.08 15.22
N MET A 53 20.93 7.43 15.19
CA MET A 53 20.43 8.66 15.81
C MET A 53 20.73 8.73 17.31
N SER A 54 20.55 7.61 18.02
CA SER A 54 20.87 7.52 19.46
C SER A 54 22.38 7.67 19.72
N THR A 55 23.23 7.13 18.85
CA THR A 55 24.70 7.23 18.95
C THR A 55 25.21 8.64 18.67
N LEU A 56 24.52 9.40 17.82
CA LEU A 56 24.73 10.85 17.63
C LEU A 56 24.28 11.69 18.83
N GLY A 57 23.65 11.08 19.84
CA GLY A 57 23.21 11.76 21.05
C GLY A 57 21.84 12.44 20.92
N PHE A 58 21.05 12.11 19.89
CA PHE A 58 19.68 12.61 19.80
C PHE A 58 18.78 11.90 20.82
N SER A 59 17.86 12.69 21.40
CA SER A 59 16.89 12.16 22.37
C SER A 59 15.88 11.22 21.71
N ASP A 60 15.33 10.29 22.49
CA ASP A 60 14.33 9.32 22.01
C ASP A 60 13.08 10.00 21.40
N LEU A 61 12.70 11.17 21.94
CA LEU A 61 11.62 11.98 21.36
C LEU A 61 11.99 12.50 19.97
N GLN A 62 13.23 12.97 19.77
CA GLN A 62 13.72 13.38 18.46
C GLN A 62 13.76 12.20 17.50
N ILE A 63 14.16 11.01 17.94
CA ILE A 63 14.13 9.79 17.11
C ILE A 63 12.71 9.46 16.69
N GLY A 64 11.74 9.50 17.61
CA GLY A 64 10.32 9.28 17.29
C GLY A 64 9.76 10.33 16.32
N LEU A 65 10.04 11.61 16.56
CA LEU A 65 9.65 12.72 15.68
C LEU A 65 10.28 12.58 14.29
N PHE A 66 11.55 12.19 14.22
CA PHE A 66 12.26 11.93 12.98
C PHE A 66 11.55 10.88 12.13
N MET A 67 11.21 9.75 12.74
CA MET A 67 10.49 8.66 12.08
C MET A 67 9.10 9.11 11.59
N THR A 68 8.34 9.82 12.42
CA THR A 68 7.02 10.37 12.07
C THR A 68 7.08 11.36 10.92
N LEU A 69 8.02 12.30 10.95
CA LEU A 69 8.17 13.32 9.91
C LEU A 69 8.65 12.70 8.60
N THR A 70 9.55 11.71 8.65
CA THR A 70 10.00 10.96 7.48
C THR A 70 8.84 10.24 6.81
N LEU A 71 8.04 9.48 7.58
CA LEU A 71 6.85 8.81 7.05
C LEU A 71 5.81 9.78 6.49
N SER A 72 5.62 10.93 7.15
CA SER A 72 4.70 11.97 6.68
C SER A 72 5.19 12.56 5.35
N GLY A 73 6.51 12.75 5.23
CA GLY A 73 7.19 13.11 3.99
C GLY A 73 6.94 12.11 2.88
N ASP A 74 7.11 10.82 3.16
CA ASP A 74 6.85 9.72 2.22
C ASP A 74 5.40 9.74 1.70
N VAL A 75 4.41 9.98 2.57
CA VAL A 75 3.00 10.10 2.16
C VAL A 75 2.80 11.26 1.20
N ILE A 76 3.30 12.44 1.56
CA ILE A 76 3.15 13.65 0.75
C ILE A 76 3.84 13.45 -0.60
N LEU A 77 5.07 12.95 -0.59
CA LEU A 77 5.85 12.71 -1.79
C LEU A 77 5.21 11.63 -2.66
N SER A 78 4.65 10.57 -2.06
CA SER A 78 3.89 9.53 -2.75
C SER A 78 2.68 10.08 -3.48
N LEU A 79 1.87 10.90 -2.81
CA LEU A 79 0.71 11.58 -3.40
C LEU A 79 1.12 12.52 -4.54
N LEU A 80 2.11 13.38 -4.32
CA LEU A 80 2.59 14.32 -5.34
C LEU A 80 3.13 13.59 -6.58
N THR A 81 3.89 12.54 -6.35
CA THR A 81 4.50 11.76 -7.42
C THR A 81 3.44 10.99 -8.19
N ALA A 82 2.46 10.37 -7.52
CA ALA A 82 1.36 9.67 -8.16
C ALA A 82 0.54 10.59 -9.08
N LEU A 83 0.26 11.83 -8.64
CA LEU A 83 -0.48 12.82 -9.44
C LEU A 83 0.28 13.26 -10.70
N ILE A 84 1.61 13.28 -10.64
CA ILE A 84 2.49 13.72 -11.73
C ILE A 84 2.95 12.52 -12.58
N ALA A 85 2.72 11.28 -12.12
CA ALA A 85 3.33 10.09 -12.69
C ALA A 85 2.96 9.79 -14.12
N ASP A 86 1.68 9.92 -14.43
CA ASP A 86 1.20 9.64 -15.77
C ASP A 86 1.57 10.77 -16.76
N ARG A 87 1.91 11.97 -16.27
CA ARG A 87 2.34 13.10 -17.11
C ARG A 87 3.84 13.10 -17.41
N VAL A 88 4.67 12.79 -16.41
CA VAL A 88 6.13 12.81 -16.54
C VAL A 88 6.67 11.49 -17.10
N GLY A 89 5.95 10.39 -16.85
CA GLY A 89 6.32 9.03 -17.23
C GLY A 89 6.83 8.24 -16.03
N ARG A 90 6.28 7.03 -15.84
CA ARG A 90 6.54 6.15 -14.69
C ARG A 90 8.03 5.81 -14.52
N ARG A 91 8.72 5.47 -15.61
CA ARG A 91 10.18 5.20 -15.60
C ARG A 91 11.00 6.39 -15.08
N ARG A 92 10.68 7.61 -15.50
CA ARG A 92 11.42 8.81 -15.07
C ARG A 92 11.26 9.09 -13.59
N ILE A 93 10.09 8.78 -13.05
CA ILE A 93 9.82 8.90 -11.62
C ILE A 93 10.55 7.86 -10.80
N LEU A 94 10.63 6.62 -11.27
CA LEU A 94 11.45 5.60 -10.64
C LEU A 94 12.93 6.02 -10.63
N LEU A 95 13.43 6.61 -11.72
CA LEU A 95 14.79 7.18 -11.78
C LEU A 95 14.98 8.35 -10.80
N LEU A 96 14.04 9.30 -10.76
CA LEU A 96 14.09 10.44 -9.85
C LEU A 96 14.11 9.98 -8.39
N GLY A 97 13.25 9.02 -8.04
CA GLY A 97 13.24 8.43 -6.72
C GLY A 97 14.56 7.72 -6.41
N GLY A 98 15.10 6.92 -7.34
CA GLY A 98 16.40 6.27 -7.14
C GLY A 98 17.54 7.29 -6.92
N PHE A 99 17.51 8.41 -7.63
CA PHE A 99 18.45 9.51 -7.41
C PHE A 99 18.29 10.16 -6.03
N LEU A 100 17.05 10.43 -5.59
CA LEU A 100 16.75 10.94 -4.25
C LEU A 100 17.21 9.98 -3.15
N MET A 101 17.09 8.66 -3.39
CA MET A 101 17.61 7.61 -2.52
C MET A 101 19.14 7.68 -2.43
N VAL A 102 19.86 7.73 -3.56
CA VAL A 102 21.33 7.89 -3.55
C VAL A 102 21.77 9.17 -2.84
N LEU A 103 21.09 10.29 -3.12
CA LEU A 103 21.39 11.58 -2.51
C LEU A 103 21.20 11.55 -0.99
N SER A 104 20.11 10.99 -0.49
CA SER A 104 19.88 10.89 0.95
C SER A 104 20.83 9.95 1.64
N GLY A 105 21.12 8.78 1.05
CA GLY A 105 22.17 7.89 1.56
C GLY A 105 23.51 8.60 1.71
N ALA A 106 23.91 9.40 0.73
CA ALA A 106 25.13 10.20 0.82
C ALA A 106 25.06 11.25 1.94
N PHE A 107 23.91 11.90 2.15
CA PHE A 107 23.75 12.85 3.25
C PHE A 107 23.91 12.17 4.61
N PHE A 108 23.32 10.99 4.80
CA PHE A 108 23.48 10.20 6.03
C PHE A 108 24.90 9.66 6.23
N ALA A 109 25.65 9.47 5.15
CA ALA A 109 27.04 9.01 5.23
C ALA A 109 28.03 10.12 5.63
N TYR A 110 27.68 11.40 5.41
CA TYR A 110 28.58 12.54 5.62
C TYR A 110 28.16 13.50 6.73
N PHE A 111 26.87 13.69 6.95
CA PHE A 111 26.37 14.69 7.90
C PHE A 111 25.84 14.03 9.18
N GLU A 112 26.02 14.74 10.29
CA GLU A 112 25.57 14.30 11.62
C GLU A 112 24.53 15.26 12.20
N SER A 113 24.13 16.30 11.45
CA SER A 113 23.16 17.30 11.91
C SER A 113 21.73 16.80 11.76
N TYR A 114 20.96 16.83 12.86
CA TYR A 114 19.57 16.38 12.92
C TYR A 114 18.70 16.92 11.78
N TRP A 115 18.76 18.24 11.53
CA TRP A 115 17.92 18.89 10.53
C TRP A 115 18.32 18.55 9.10
N ILE A 116 19.61 18.35 8.84
CA ILE A 116 20.11 17.94 7.51
C ILE A 116 19.67 16.50 7.23
N LEU A 117 19.81 15.62 8.21
CA LEU A 117 19.38 14.23 8.13
C LEU A 117 17.87 14.10 7.99
N LEU A 118 17.12 14.93 8.71
CA LEU A 118 15.65 14.96 8.62
C LEU A 118 15.20 15.42 7.24
N LEU A 119 15.80 16.48 6.69
CA LEU A 119 15.51 16.96 5.35
C LEU A 119 15.84 15.88 4.31
N ALA A 120 17.01 15.27 4.43
CA ALA A 120 17.42 14.16 3.56
C ALA A 120 16.46 12.97 3.68
N ALA A 121 15.96 12.65 4.87
CA ALA A 121 15.03 11.55 5.07
C ALA A 121 13.66 11.82 4.44
N VAL A 122 13.10 13.00 4.69
CA VAL A 122 11.78 13.43 4.19
C VAL A 122 11.73 13.50 2.67
N PHE A 123 12.78 13.99 2.01
CA PHE A 123 12.82 14.13 0.56
C PHE A 123 13.49 12.96 -0.15
N GLY A 124 14.33 12.20 0.55
CA GLY A 124 15.17 11.14 0.00
C GLY A 124 14.57 9.76 -0.05
N VAL A 125 13.33 9.59 0.43
CA VAL A 125 12.63 8.31 0.50
C VAL A 125 13.42 7.26 1.31
N ILE A 126 14.02 7.67 2.43
CA ILE A 126 14.63 6.71 3.34
C ILE A 126 13.53 6.08 4.19
N SER A 127 13.39 4.76 4.10
CA SER A 127 12.38 4.08 4.92
C SER A 127 12.88 3.94 6.36
N ALA A 128 12.44 4.86 7.20
CA ALA A 128 12.78 4.88 8.62
C ALA A 128 12.18 3.66 9.37
N THR A 129 11.12 3.05 8.84
CA THR A 129 10.42 1.89 9.41
C THR A 129 10.80 0.55 8.77
N GLY A 130 11.61 0.56 7.71
CA GLY A 130 11.99 -0.62 6.92
C GLY A 130 10.93 -1.10 5.92
N GLY A 131 9.79 -0.42 5.81
CA GLY A 131 8.72 -0.71 4.85
C GLY A 131 8.68 0.27 3.67
N ASP A 132 8.15 -0.18 2.53
CA ASP A 132 8.02 0.67 1.35
C ASP A 132 6.66 1.40 1.33
N PHE A 133 6.63 2.59 1.94
CA PHE A 133 5.46 3.48 1.99
C PHE A 133 5.52 4.63 0.98
N GLY A 134 6.60 4.71 0.20
CA GLY A 134 6.90 5.83 -0.69
C GLY A 134 6.23 5.74 -2.07
N PRO A 135 6.51 6.73 -2.95
CA PRO A 135 5.96 6.83 -4.31
C PRO A 135 6.23 5.62 -5.21
N PHE A 136 7.30 4.87 -4.93
CA PHE A 136 7.76 3.78 -5.77
C PHE A 136 6.72 2.68 -5.87
N ARG A 137 6.17 2.24 -4.73
CA ARG A 137 5.24 1.11 -4.70
C ARG A 137 4.04 1.33 -5.61
N SER A 138 3.39 2.49 -5.53
CA SER A 138 2.23 2.81 -6.38
C SER A 138 2.58 2.84 -7.88
N VAL A 139 3.77 3.35 -8.22
CA VAL A 139 4.22 3.44 -9.61
C VAL A 139 4.65 2.07 -10.15
N GLU A 140 5.29 1.25 -9.33
CA GLU A 140 5.70 -0.12 -9.67
C GLU A 140 4.48 -1.03 -9.81
N GLU A 141 3.55 -1.04 -8.85
CA GLU A 141 2.32 -1.85 -8.89
C GLU A 141 1.44 -1.49 -10.09
N SER A 142 1.31 -0.20 -10.40
CA SER A 142 0.62 0.24 -11.62
C SER A 142 1.38 -0.15 -12.88
N THR A 143 2.71 -0.06 -12.92
CA THR A 143 3.47 -0.51 -14.11
C THR A 143 3.32 -2.02 -14.32
N LEU A 144 3.41 -2.80 -13.25
CA LEU A 144 3.20 -4.25 -13.29
C LEU A 144 1.78 -4.61 -13.72
N SER A 145 0.76 -3.88 -13.27
CA SER A 145 -0.62 -4.16 -13.68
C SER A 145 -0.86 -3.93 -15.18
N HIS A 146 -0.10 -3.04 -15.81
CA HIS A 146 -0.12 -2.80 -17.26
C HIS A 146 0.68 -3.84 -18.06
N LEU A 147 1.75 -4.39 -17.48
CA LEU A 147 2.57 -5.43 -18.12
C LEU A 147 1.94 -6.83 -18.01
N THR A 148 1.12 -7.07 -16.98
CA THR A 148 0.52 -8.37 -16.65
C THR A 148 -0.92 -8.50 -17.13
N THR A 149 -1.34 -9.73 -17.41
CA THR A 149 -2.74 -10.08 -17.70
C THR A 149 -3.47 -10.48 -16.42
N SER A 150 -4.81 -10.55 -16.47
CA SER A 150 -5.62 -10.93 -15.30
C SER A 150 -5.25 -12.30 -14.70
N SER A 151 -4.75 -13.23 -15.52
CA SER A 151 -4.31 -14.56 -15.07
C SER A 151 -2.92 -14.56 -14.43
N THR A 152 -1.97 -13.74 -14.91
CA THR A 152 -0.58 -13.74 -14.42
C THR A 152 -0.31 -12.71 -13.32
N ARG A 153 -1.18 -11.70 -13.16
CA ARG A 153 -0.98 -10.57 -12.24
C ARG A 153 -0.79 -10.99 -10.78
N SER A 154 -1.57 -11.96 -10.30
CA SER A 154 -1.49 -12.42 -8.91
C SER A 154 -0.11 -13.02 -8.58
N ASP A 155 0.43 -13.83 -9.49
CA ASP A 155 1.73 -14.50 -9.33
C ASP A 155 2.88 -13.49 -9.38
N VAL A 156 2.82 -12.54 -10.32
CA VAL A 156 3.82 -11.49 -10.45
C VAL A 156 3.83 -10.58 -9.23
N LEU A 157 2.66 -10.18 -8.71
CA LEU A 157 2.57 -9.37 -7.48
C LEU A 157 3.07 -10.15 -6.26
N SER A 158 2.84 -11.47 -6.21
CA SER A 158 3.36 -12.33 -5.15
C SER A 158 4.89 -12.34 -5.16
N TRP A 159 5.52 -12.62 -6.32
CA TRP A 159 6.97 -12.58 -6.45
C TRP A 159 7.58 -11.19 -6.24
N TYR A 160 6.88 -10.14 -6.68
CA TYR A 160 7.24 -8.75 -6.43
C TYR A 160 7.36 -8.43 -4.94
N VAL A 161 6.48 -8.99 -4.09
CA VAL A 161 6.56 -8.84 -2.62
C VAL A 161 7.59 -9.80 -2.03
N THR A 162 7.56 -11.07 -2.40
CA THR A 162 8.43 -12.13 -1.85
C THR A 162 9.92 -11.83 -2.04
N THR A 163 10.34 -11.47 -3.26
CA THR A 163 11.74 -11.12 -3.53
C THR A 163 12.20 -9.89 -2.76
N SER A 164 11.33 -8.88 -2.63
CA SER A 164 11.65 -7.65 -1.90
C SER A 164 11.80 -7.88 -0.40
N THR A 165 10.97 -8.74 0.20
CA THR A 165 11.08 -9.13 1.62
C THR A 165 12.31 -10.00 1.89
N LEU A 166 12.67 -10.90 0.96
CA LEU A 166 13.95 -11.60 0.98
C LEU A 166 15.12 -10.62 0.90
N GLY A 167 15.02 -9.59 0.05
CA GLY A 167 15.97 -8.49 -0.01
C GLY A 167 16.19 -7.85 1.36
N SER A 168 15.11 -7.47 2.06
CA SER A 168 15.20 -6.90 3.41
C SER A 168 15.82 -7.85 4.44
N ALA A 169 15.54 -9.15 4.37
CA ALA A 169 16.17 -10.15 5.24
C ALA A 169 17.69 -10.17 5.04
N ILE A 170 18.14 -10.31 3.80
CA ILE A 170 19.57 -10.35 3.45
C ILE A 170 20.23 -9.01 3.79
N GLY A 171 19.58 -7.88 3.53
CA GLY A 171 20.10 -6.56 3.85
C GLY A 171 20.33 -6.36 5.34
N THR A 172 19.39 -6.84 6.16
CA THR A 172 19.48 -6.78 7.63
C THR A 172 20.62 -7.66 8.16
N GLU A 173 20.74 -8.87 7.60
CA GLU A 173 21.83 -9.80 7.92
C GLU A 173 23.20 -9.20 7.58
N VAL A 174 23.34 -8.65 6.37
CA VAL A 174 24.57 -8.02 5.90
C VAL A 174 24.91 -6.83 6.78
N ALA A 175 23.92 -6.01 7.17
CA ALA A 175 24.15 -4.89 8.06
C ALA A 175 24.70 -5.33 9.43
N GLY A 176 24.05 -6.30 10.08
CA GLY A 176 24.50 -6.81 11.38
C GLY A 176 25.93 -7.37 11.31
N ARG A 177 26.24 -8.18 10.29
CA ARG A 177 27.59 -8.74 10.10
C ARG A 177 28.63 -7.69 9.74
N ALA A 178 28.28 -6.72 8.89
CA ALA A 178 29.22 -5.69 8.46
C ALA A 178 29.59 -4.75 9.62
N VAL A 179 28.62 -4.38 10.47
CA VAL A 179 28.89 -3.57 11.66
C VAL A 179 29.79 -4.33 12.65
N ASP A 180 29.49 -5.59 12.95
CA ASP A 180 30.32 -6.43 13.84
C ASP A 180 31.73 -6.66 13.27
N PHE A 181 31.85 -6.94 11.97
CA PHE A 181 33.14 -7.09 11.30
C PHE A 181 33.99 -5.82 11.37
N PHE A 182 33.39 -4.64 11.15
CA PHE A 182 34.08 -3.36 11.22
C PHE A 182 34.59 -3.06 12.64
N GLN A 183 33.78 -3.37 13.66
CA GLN A 183 34.20 -3.24 15.06
C GLN A 183 35.36 -4.18 15.43
N ARG A 184 35.32 -5.44 14.98
CA ARG A 184 36.39 -6.41 15.26
C ARG A 184 37.70 -6.12 14.54
N SER A 185 37.63 -5.52 13.35
CA SER A 185 38.80 -5.24 12.51
C SER A 185 39.61 -4.02 12.96
N GLY A 186 39.34 -3.47 14.16
CA GLY A 186 40.03 -2.30 14.69
C GLY A 186 39.49 -0.96 14.18
N GLY A 187 38.27 -0.94 13.62
CA GLY A 187 37.57 0.29 13.27
C GLY A 187 37.35 1.16 14.51
N GLN A 188 37.81 2.41 14.49
CA GLN A 188 37.94 3.24 15.70
C GLN A 188 36.61 3.79 16.26
N SER A 189 35.46 3.60 15.60
CA SER A 189 34.15 4.03 16.15
C SER A 189 32.94 3.25 15.60
N LEU A 190 31.95 2.98 16.46
CA LEU A 190 30.63 2.44 16.09
C LEU A 190 29.93 3.33 15.04
N LEU A 191 30.11 4.65 15.18
CA LEU A 191 29.56 5.64 14.25
C LEU A 191 30.10 5.46 12.81
N GLY A 192 31.39 5.15 12.67
CA GLY A 192 31.99 4.86 11.36
C GLY A 192 31.39 3.64 10.68
N ALA A 193 31.01 2.62 11.45
CA ALA A 193 30.31 1.45 10.92
C ALA A 193 28.91 1.81 10.40
N TYR A 194 28.18 2.69 11.07
CA TYR A 194 26.89 3.19 10.58
C TYR A 194 27.02 4.02 9.32
N HIS A 195 28.00 4.93 9.23
CA HIS A 195 28.28 5.67 7.98
C HIS A 195 28.61 4.74 6.80
N LEU A 196 29.35 3.65 7.05
CA LEU A 196 29.63 2.63 6.03
C LEU A 196 28.34 1.95 5.52
N MET A 197 27.35 1.74 6.39
CA MET A 197 26.06 1.16 5.97
C MET A 197 25.25 2.12 5.12
N PHE A 198 25.37 3.43 5.33
CA PHE A 198 24.77 4.41 4.41
C PHE A 198 25.47 4.44 3.03
N TRP A 199 26.76 4.12 2.95
CA TRP A 199 27.42 3.87 1.66
C TRP A 199 26.90 2.60 0.97
N LEU A 200 26.64 1.53 1.72
CA LEU A 200 25.97 0.35 1.18
C LEU A 200 24.58 0.70 0.63
N TYR A 201 23.83 1.54 1.35
CA TYR A 201 22.55 2.07 0.89
C TYR A 201 22.67 2.85 -0.42
N VAL A 202 23.68 3.72 -0.55
CA VAL A 202 23.99 4.44 -1.80
C VAL A 202 24.28 3.47 -2.95
N ALA A 203 25.10 2.44 -2.72
CA ALA A 203 25.43 1.44 -3.74
C ALA A 203 24.18 0.68 -4.23
N MET A 204 23.30 0.30 -3.31
CA MET A 204 22.04 -0.38 -3.66
C MET A 204 21.06 0.55 -4.37
N GLY A 205 21.00 1.84 -4.00
CA GLY A 205 20.26 2.86 -4.73
C GLY A 205 20.74 3.00 -6.18
N ALA A 206 22.07 3.00 -6.39
CA ALA A 206 22.65 3.04 -7.73
C ALA A 206 22.31 1.79 -8.56
N LEU A 207 22.29 0.59 -7.95
CA LEU A 207 21.84 -0.64 -8.61
C LEU A 207 20.35 -0.61 -8.96
N SER A 208 19.51 0.00 -8.12
CA SER A 208 18.10 0.23 -8.44
C SER A 208 17.94 1.19 -9.62
N ILE A 209 18.73 2.27 -9.68
CA ILE A 209 18.77 3.18 -10.84
C ILE A 209 19.21 2.41 -12.09
N ALA A 210 20.27 1.61 -12.01
CA ALA A 210 20.77 0.81 -13.14
C ALA A 210 19.68 -0.14 -13.67
N SER A 211 18.96 -0.82 -12.78
CA SER A 211 17.82 -1.69 -13.15
C SER A 211 16.73 -0.90 -13.89
N THR A 212 16.44 0.32 -13.44
CA THR A 212 15.44 1.21 -14.05
C THR A 212 15.90 1.79 -15.39
N LEU A 213 17.20 2.04 -15.55
CA LEU A 213 17.80 2.48 -16.81
C LEU A 213 17.76 1.39 -17.88
N LEU A 214 17.79 0.12 -17.49
CA LEU A 214 17.67 -1.02 -18.41
C LEU A 214 16.23 -1.29 -18.85
N MET A 215 15.23 -0.69 -18.20
CA MET A 215 13.81 -0.86 -18.57
C MET A 215 13.52 -0.31 -19.97
N SER A 216 12.69 -1.02 -20.73
CA SER A 216 12.30 -0.62 -22.07
C SER A 216 11.28 0.52 -22.07
N ARG A 217 11.09 1.17 -23.24
CA ARG A 217 10.05 2.20 -23.42
C ARG A 217 8.62 1.68 -23.26
N LYS A 218 8.41 0.35 -23.24
CA LYS A 218 7.08 -0.26 -23.00
C LYS A 218 6.54 0.04 -21.59
N CYS A 219 7.42 0.41 -20.66
CA CYS A 219 7.05 0.84 -19.32
C CYS A 219 6.57 2.31 -19.25
N GLU A 220 6.68 3.06 -20.35
CA GLU A 220 6.12 4.41 -20.47
C GLU A 220 4.71 4.30 -21.06
N ILE A 221 3.74 5.02 -20.49
CA ILE A 221 2.36 5.03 -20.99
C ILE A 221 2.41 5.54 -22.43
N SER A 222 2.29 4.62 -23.38
CA SER A 222 2.06 4.94 -24.77
C SER A 222 0.56 5.15 -24.89
N TRP A 223 0.12 6.41 -25.00
CA TRP A 223 -1.21 6.65 -25.56
C TRP A 223 -1.29 5.89 -26.88
N PRO A 224 -2.33 5.09 -27.14
CA PRO A 224 -2.49 4.47 -28.46
C PRO A 224 -2.64 5.59 -29.48
N SER A 225 -1.54 5.94 -30.13
CA SER A 225 -1.54 6.78 -31.32
C SER A 225 -1.84 5.87 -32.51
N GLN A 226 -3.09 5.45 -32.68
CA GLN A 226 -3.58 5.17 -34.02
C GLN A 226 -5.11 5.24 -34.08
N LYS A 227 -5.58 6.07 -35.00
CA LYS A 227 -6.92 6.03 -35.57
C LYS A 227 -7.26 4.58 -35.95
N ASP A 228 -8.11 3.93 -35.18
CA ASP A 228 -8.99 2.86 -35.68
C ASP A 228 -10.43 3.30 -35.40
N PRO A 229 -11.14 3.88 -36.38
CA PRO A 229 -12.48 4.45 -36.19
C PRO A 229 -13.58 3.36 -36.15
N LYS A 230 -13.34 2.23 -35.48
CA LYS A 230 -14.29 1.10 -35.47
C LYS A 230 -14.54 0.40 -34.13
N MET A 231 -14.06 0.92 -33.00
CA MET A 231 -14.28 0.22 -31.70
C MET A 231 -14.83 1.09 -30.56
N ASN A 232 -15.27 2.32 -30.83
CA ASN A 232 -15.93 3.17 -29.84
C ASN A 232 -17.33 3.56 -30.31
N GLU A 233 -18.26 2.60 -30.31
CA GLU A 233 -19.67 2.94 -30.08
C GLU A 233 -19.98 2.67 -28.61
N PRO A 234 -20.31 3.71 -27.81
CA PRO A 234 -20.94 3.52 -26.53
C PRO A 234 -22.35 3.00 -26.79
N LEU A 235 -22.64 1.77 -26.37
CA LEU A 235 -23.98 1.23 -26.23
C LEU A 235 -24.76 2.05 -25.18
N LEU A 236 -25.33 3.17 -25.63
CA LEU A 236 -26.42 3.88 -24.97
C LEU A 236 -27.59 3.91 -25.94
N GLY A 237 -28.32 2.79 -26.00
CA GLY A 237 -29.66 2.76 -26.53
C GLY A 237 -30.61 3.33 -25.48
N SER A 238 -31.05 4.58 -25.66
CA SER A 238 -32.30 5.07 -25.09
C SER A 238 -32.84 6.12 -26.06
N GLY A 239 -33.94 5.77 -26.71
CA GLY A 239 -34.53 6.51 -27.82
C GLY A 239 -34.95 7.92 -27.46
N HIS A 240 -34.79 8.81 -28.43
CA HIS A 240 -35.70 9.93 -28.61
C HIS A 240 -36.04 9.99 -30.10
N GLU A 241 -37.33 9.85 -30.34
CA GLU A 241 -38.00 9.94 -31.63
C GLU A 241 -37.71 11.28 -32.29
N GLU A 242 -37.56 11.22 -33.61
CA GLU A 242 -37.39 12.34 -34.52
C GLU A 242 -38.65 13.22 -34.51
N GLU A 243 -38.50 14.51 -34.18
CA GLU A 243 -39.40 15.55 -34.68
C GLU A 243 -38.57 16.59 -35.45
N GLN A 244 -38.79 16.61 -36.77
CA GLN A 244 -38.41 17.70 -37.67
C GLN A 244 -39.17 18.98 -37.29
N PRO A 245 -38.59 20.15 -37.59
CA PRO A 245 -39.35 21.03 -38.48
C PRO A 245 -38.49 21.72 -39.57
N CYS A 246 -39.11 21.84 -40.74
CA CYS A 246 -38.61 22.54 -41.92
C CYS A 246 -38.75 24.07 -41.85
N GLU A 247 -37.75 24.73 -42.46
CA GLU A 247 -37.78 25.97 -43.27
C GLU A 247 -38.27 27.33 -42.71
N GLY A 248 -37.47 28.37 -42.97
CA GLY A 248 -37.89 29.77 -42.86
C GLY A 248 -36.76 30.83 -42.92
N ASP A 249 -36.37 31.17 -44.15
CA ASP A 249 -35.66 32.33 -44.72
C ASP A 249 -35.40 33.64 -43.92
N GLY A 250 -34.33 34.38 -44.31
CA GLY A 250 -34.39 35.85 -44.37
C GLY A 250 -33.37 36.73 -43.60
N SER A 251 -32.16 36.91 -44.16
CA SER A 251 -31.40 38.18 -44.28
C SER A 251 -30.94 39.05 -43.07
N SER A 252 -29.69 39.56 -43.22
CA SER A 252 -29.22 40.94 -42.91
C SER A 252 -28.56 41.29 -41.55
N ARG A 253 -27.22 41.47 -41.63
CA ARG A 253 -26.37 42.59 -41.15
C ARG A 253 -26.48 43.13 -39.70
N SER A 254 -25.34 43.06 -38.99
CA SER A 254 -24.89 43.90 -37.83
C SER A 254 -24.86 45.42 -38.18
N PRO A 255 -24.87 46.42 -37.23
CA PRO A 255 -23.84 46.60 -36.16
C PRO A 255 -24.17 47.42 -34.86
N LEU A 256 -23.24 47.35 -33.88
CA LEU A 256 -22.69 48.37 -32.95
C LEU A 256 -23.54 49.20 -31.93
N LEU A 257 -23.09 49.11 -30.66
CA LEU A 257 -22.82 50.15 -29.60
C LEU A 257 -23.94 51.04 -29.00
N GLN A 258 -24.12 50.96 -27.67
CA GLN A 258 -23.92 52.03 -26.65
C GLN A 258 -24.47 51.57 -25.28
N ASN A 259 -23.65 51.37 -24.24
CA ASN A 259 -23.21 52.34 -23.22
C ASN A 259 -24.36 52.94 -22.39
N GLU A 260 -24.47 52.54 -21.11
CA GLU A 260 -24.59 53.47 -19.97
C GLU A 260 -24.48 52.71 -18.63
N GLN A 261 -23.34 52.88 -17.96
CA GLN A 261 -23.26 52.87 -16.51
C GLN A 261 -23.42 54.32 -16.05
N VAL A 262 -24.14 54.56 -14.94
CA VAL A 262 -23.84 55.50 -13.84
C VAL A 262 -25.16 55.84 -13.13
N ALA A 263 -25.26 55.47 -11.85
CA ALA A 263 -25.63 56.38 -10.76
C ALA A 263 -25.74 55.57 -9.46
N ALA A 264 -24.79 55.82 -8.58
CA ALA A 264 -24.83 55.44 -7.18
C ALA A 264 -25.72 56.42 -6.38
N GLU A 265 -26.12 55.96 -5.19
CA GLU A 265 -26.57 56.75 -4.03
C GLU A 265 -27.88 57.53 -4.16
N ASP A 266 -28.96 57.01 -3.57
CA ASP A 266 -29.42 57.50 -2.28
C ASP A 266 -30.69 56.78 -1.77
N ALA A 267 -30.95 56.98 -0.48
CA ALA A 267 -32.14 56.61 0.28
C ALA A 267 -32.19 55.20 0.90
N ALA A 268 -31.42 55.09 1.98
CA ALA A 268 -31.82 54.37 3.18
C ALA A 268 -33.28 54.66 3.56
N LEU A 269 -34.04 53.61 3.91
CA LEU A 269 -34.86 53.54 5.13
C LEU A 269 -35.54 52.16 5.25
N GLN A 270 -35.25 51.51 6.38
CA GLN A 270 -36.07 50.53 7.12
C GLN A 270 -35.95 49.04 6.74
N GLY A 271 -35.23 48.31 7.62
CA GLY A 271 -35.32 46.86 7.76
C GLY A 271 -34.09 46.22 8.42
N SER A 272 -33.76 46.57 9.66
CA SER A 272 -32.66 45.94 10.43
C SER A 272 -32.97 44.46 10.77
N PRO A 273 -31.95 43.61 10.98
CA PRO A 273 -32.00 42.17 10.70
C PRO A 273 -32.45 41.35 11.92
N ARG A 274 -33.30 40.35 11.69
CA ARG A 274 -33.47 39.24 12.63
C ARG A 274 -32.37 38.21 12.40
N ASN A 275 -31.30 38.41 13.17
CA ASN A 275 -30.53 37.38 13.87
C ASN A 275 -31.02 35.93 13.68
N GLU A 276 -30.54 35.25 12.65
CA GLU A 276 -30.33 33.80 12.71
C GLU A 276 -28.84 33.55 12.87
N THR A 277 -28.48 33.27 14.12
CA THR A 277 -27.21 32.72 14.56
C THR A 277 -27.06 31.30 14.01
N ALA A 278 -26.87 31.17 12.70
CA ALA A 278 -26.46 29.91 12.08
C ALA A 278 -24.96 29.69 12.35
N ARG A 279 -24.72 29.15 13.54
CA ARG A 279 -23.53 28.45 14.03
C ARG A 279 -22.58 28.02 12.89
N ASN A 280 -21.55 28.82 12.64
CA ASN A 280 -20.41 28.45 11.77
C ASN A 280 -19.79 27.14 12.30
N PRO A 281 -19.80 26.01 11.56
CA PRO A 281 -19.08 24.83 11.99
C PRO A 281 -17.60 24.97 11.62
N ARG A 282 -16.74 24.75 12.61
CA ARG A 282 -15.30 25.09 12.65
C ARG A 282 -14.37 24.33 11.67
N PHE A 283 -14.87 23.57 10.68
CA PHE A 283 -14.00 22.73 9.82
C PHE A 283 -14.49 22.61 8.36
N PRO A 284 -14.18 23.57 7.48
CA PRO A 284 -14.55 23.53 6.05
C PRO A 284 -13.86 22.38 5.28
N LEU A 285 -12.62 22.02 5.64
CA LEU A 285 -11.88 20.90 5.03
C LEU A 285 -12.53 19.53 5.26
N LEU A 286 -13.08 19.30 6.46
CA LEU A 286 -13.77 18.04 6.80
C LEU A 286 -15.06 17.86 5.98
N ARG A 287 -15.79 18.94 5.69
CA ARG A 287 -16.98 18.88 4.81
C ARG A 287 -16.60 18.65 3.35
N ALA A 288 -15.55 19.30 2.85
CA ALA A 288 -15.07 19.06 1.48
C ALA A 288 -14.62 17.61 1.28
N TRP A 289 -13.91 17.03 2.26
CA TRP A 289 -13.51 15.63 2.25
C TRP A 289 -14.72 14.69 2.35
N ALA A 290 -15.67 14.97 3.25
CA ALA A 290 -16.90 14.19 3.40
C ALA A 290 -17.79 14.25 2.14
N ALA A 291 -17.82 15.39 1.44
CA ALA A 291 -18.54 15.57 0.18
C ALA A 291 -17.89 14.81 -0.98
N GLY A 292 -16.54 14.85 -1.08
CA GLY A 292 -15.78 14.08 -2.06
C GLY A 292 -15.92 12.56 -1.86
N LEU A 293 -15.95 12.12 -0.60
CA LEU A 293 -16.23 10.73 -0.23
C LEU A 293 -17.64 10.28 -0.58
N SER A 294 -18.65 11.11 -0.32
CA SER A 294 -20.02 10.80 -0.71
C SER A 294 -20.23 10.76 -2.23
N ALA A 295 -19.35 11.41 -3.01
CA ALA A 295 -19.37 11.34 -4.45
C ALA A 295 -18.66 10.09 -5.01
N THR A 296 -17.69 9.52 -4.26
CA THR A 296 -16.90 8.35 -4.69
C THR A 296 -17.40 7.01 -4.14
N VAL A 297 -18.09 7.00 -3.00
CA VAL A 297 -18.59 5.78 -2.35
C VAL A 297 -20.11 5.80 -2.29
N SER A 298 -20.72 4.74 -2.82
CA SER A 298 -22.16 4.53 -2.83
C SER A 298 -22.75 4.48 -1.41
N PRO A 299 -23.98 4.97 -1.21
CA PRO A 299 -24.63 5.01 0.11
C PRO A 299 -24.81 3.63 0.75
N GLU A 300 -24.86 2.57 -0.07
CA GLU A 300 -25.00 1.17 0.37
C GLU A 300 -23.69 0.59 0.94
N SER A 301 -22.54 0.88 0.31
CA SER A 301 -21.22 0.40 0.77
C SER A 301 -20.65 1.26 1.93
N ARG A 302 -21.10 2.51 2.03
CA ARG A 302 -20.57 3.51 2.97
C ARG A 302 -20.49 3.05 4.44
N PRO A 303 -21.51 2.46 5.07
CA PRO A 303 -21.43 2.08 6.48
C PRO A 303 -20.42 0.96 6.73
N ALA A 304 -20.27 0.01 5.82
CA ALA A 304 -19.28 -1.06 5.92
C ALA A 304 -17.85 -0.53 5.77
N VAL A 305 -17.63 0.31 4.74
CA VAL A 305 -16.33 0.93 4.46
C VAL A 305 -15.89 1.85 5.60
N MET A 306 -16.78 2.67 6.16
CA MET A 306 -16.45 3.56 7.28
C MET A 306 -16.03 2.79 8.53
N LYS A 307 -16.75 1.72 8.89
CA LYS A 307 -16.37 0.84 10.02
C LYS A 307 -15.00 0.22 9.77
N LEU A 308 -14.76 -0.25 8.55
CA LEU A 308 -13.49 -0.86 8.16
C LEU A 308 -12.33 0.15 8.22
N TRP A 309 -12.53 1.40 7.78
CA TRP A 309 -11.49 2.43 7.87
C TRP A 309 -11.11 2.79 9.30
N ILE A 310 -12.09 2.91 10.20
CA ILE A 310 -11.82 3.16 11.63
C ILE A 310 -10.99 2.01 12.23
N LEU A 311 -11.37 0.78 11.92
CA LEU A 311 -10.66 -0.41 12.36
C LEU A 311 -9.21 -0.43 11.81
N LEU A 312 -9.04 -0.19 10.51
CA LEU A 312 -7.72 -0.22 9.87
C LEU A 312 -6.80 0.92 10.30
N THR A 313 -7.32 2.11 10.65
CA THR A 313 -6.48 3.18 11.18
C THR A 313 -5.97 2.85 12.57
N ILE A 314 -6.77 2.18 13.41
CA ILE A 314 -6.32 1.72 14.74
C ILE A 314 -5.18 0.70 14.61
N ASP A 315 -5.34 -0.28 13.74
CA ASP A 315 -4.31 -1.27 13.42
C ASP A 315 -3.00 -0.61 12.94
N SER A 316 -3.12 0.30 11.98
CA SER A 316 -1.93 0.93 11.39
C SER A 316 -1.24 1.93 12.31
N LEU A 317 -1.98 2.60 13.21
CA LEU A 317 -1.40 3.39 14.28
C LEU A 317 -0.54 2.52 15.21
N ALA A 318 -1.08 1.36 15.62
CA ALA A 318 -0.36 0.43 16.47
C ALA A 318 0.90 -0.12 15.79
N ASP A 319 0.82 -0.48 14.51
CA ASP A 319 1.99 -0.91 13.73
C ASP A 319 3.05 0.19 13.60
N GLY A 320 2.63 1.45 13.47
CA GLY A 320 3.52 2.60 13.52
C GLY A 320 4.24 2.75 14.87
N MET A 321 3.53 2.53 15.99
CA MET A 321 4.10 2.62 17.33
C MET A 321 5.21 1.58 17.54
N VAL A 322 5.04 0.38 17.02
CA VAL A 322 6.00 -0.72 17.20
C VAL A 322 6.66 -1.11 15.88
N SER A 323 7.08 -0.13 15.08
CA SER A 323 7.79 -0.39 13.81
C SER A 323 9.02 -1.28 14.01
N TYR A 324 9.52 -1.92 12.94
CA TYR A 324 10.66 -2.82 13.05
C TYR A 324 11.93 -2.12 13.55
N ALA A 325 12.17 -0.89 13.10
CA ALA A 325 13.28 -0.07 13.58
C ALA A 325 13.17 0.24 15.08
N LEU A 326 11.98 0.61 15.57
CA LEU A 326 11.75 0.88 17.00
C LEU A 326 11.77 -0.40 17.84
N THR A 327 11.32 -1.52 17.28
CA THR A 327 11.41 -2.84 17.92
C THR A 327 12.87 -3.27 18.07
N ASN A 328 13.69 -3.05 17.05
CA ASN A 328 15.13 -3.30 17.15
C ASN A 328 15.80 -2.38 18.16
N TYR A 329 15.43 -1.09 18.18
CA TYR A 329 15.91 -0.13 19.17
C TYR A 329 15.56 -0.55 20.60
N TYR A 330 14.33 -1.02 20.82
CA TYR A 330 13.90 -1.56 22.11
C TYR A 330 14.70 -2.80 22.52
N LEU A 331 14.92 -3.75 21.59
CA LEU A 331 15.70 -4.95 21.84
C LEU A 331 17.13 -4.60 22.26
N ALA A 332 17.77 -3.65 21.57
CA ALA A 332 19.12 -3.20 21.88
C ALA A 332 19.23 -2.58 23.29
N ARG A 333 18.20 -1.84 23.74
CA ARG A 333 18.17 -1.26 25.09
C ARG A 333 17.84 -2.29 26.18
N LYS A 334 17.06 -3.33 25.85
CA LYS A 334 16.61 -4.36 26.81
C LYS A 334 17.63 -5.48 27.00
N PHE A 335 18.26 -5.92 25.91
CA PHE A 335 19.25 -6.98 25.89
C PHE A 335 20.48 -6.41 25.19
N ASP A 336 21.62 -6.32 25.90
CA ASP A 336 22.89 -5.82 25.36
C ASP A 336 23.46 -6.82 24.34
N LEU A 337 22.85 -6.85 23.15
CA LEU A 337 23.10 -7.84 22.09
C LEU A 337 24.13 -7.31 21.10
N SER A 338 25.01 -8.21 20.63
CA SER A 338 25.88 -7.90 19.50
C SER A 338 25.08 -7.49 18.27
N GLU A 339 25.67 -6.63 17.44
CA GLU A 339 25.05 -6.11 16.21
C GLU A 339 24.74 -7.24 15.23
N SER A 340 25.63 -8.24 15.14
CA SER A 340 25.44 -9.43 14.32
C SER A 340 24.23 -10.26 14.75
N PHE A 341 24.06 -10.48 16.06
CA PHE A 341 22.95 -11.28 16.58
C PHE A 341 21.59 -10.58 16.41
N ARG A 342 21.54 -9.24 16.54
CA ARG A 342 20.35 -8.47 16.18
C ARG A 342 20.03 -8.56 14.69
N GLY A 343 21.06 -8.52 13.84
CA GLY A 343 20.95 -8.81 12.41
C GLY A 343 20.29 -10.17 12.16
N ASP A 344 20.77 -11.23 12.80
CA ASP A 344 20.24 -12.59 12.67
C ASP A 344 18.74 -12.66 13.06
N ILE A 345 18.37 -12.06 14.20
CA ILE A 345 16.96 -12.01 14.68
C ILE A 345 16.05 -11.33 13.66
N MET A 346 16.45 -10.16 13.17
CA MET A 346 15.64 -9.36 12.26
C MET A 346 15.59 -9.97 10.86
N SER A 347 16.69 -10.57 10.39
CA SER A 347 16.76 -11.35 9.16
C SER A 347 15.79 -12.54 9.17
N ILE A 348 15.82 -13.37 10.23
CA ILE A 348 14.87 -14.48 10.41
C ILE A 348 13.43 -13.96 10.42
N SER A 349 13.19 -12.82 11.06
CA SER A 349 11.86 -12.19 11.08
C SER A 349 11.36 -11.81 9.69
N TYR A 350 12.21 -11.23 8.84
CA TYR A 350 11.88 -10.91 7.45
C TYR A 350 11.72 -12.16 6.58
N LEU A 351 12.49 -13.23 6.82
CA LEU A 351 12.31 -14.53 6.15
C LEU A 351 10.94 -15.14 6.48
N LEU A 352 10.57 -15.17 7.76
CA LEU A 352 9.26 -15.65 8.21
C LEU A 352 8.14 -14.82 7.59
N MET A 353 8.30 -13.50 7.52
CA MET A 353 7.36 -12.61 6.85
C MET A 353 7.21 -12.95 5.37
N SER A 354 8.30 -13.23 4.65
CA SER A 354 8.28 -13.61 3.24
C SER A 354 7.47 -14.89 3.02
N VAL A 355 7.79 -15.95 3.76
CA VAL A 355 7.07 -17.24 3.70
C VAL A 355 5.58 -17.07 4.03
N SER A 356 5.29 -16.30 5.09
CA SER A 356 3.94 -15.98 5.54
C SER A 356 3.08 -15.31 4.47
N THR A 357 3.64 -14.33 3.75
CA THR A 357 2.90 -13.63 2.67
C THR A 357 2.52 -14.55 1.52
N VAL A 358 3.36 -15.53 1.18
CA VAL A 358 3.04 -16.53 0.14
C VAL A 358 1.92 -17.47 0.60
N LEU A 359 1.91 -17.85 1.88
CA LEU A 359 0.91 -18.76 2.46
C LEU A 359 -0.46 -18.11 2.71
N ALA A 360 -0.54 -16.78 2.70
CA ALA A 360 -1.77 -16.04 2.99
C ALA A 360 -2.94 -16.37 2.03
N GLY A 361 -2.66 -16.49 0.73
CA GLY A 361 -3.67 -16.77 -0.30
C GLY A 361 -4.33 -18.14 -0.14
N PRO A 362 -3.55 -19.24 -0.11
CA PRO A 362 -4.08 -20.59 0.14
C PRO A 362 -4.88 -20.67 1.44
N LEU A 363 -4.37 -20.08 2.53
CA LEU A 363 -5.05 -20.12 3.82
C LEU A 363 -6.42 -19.43 3.78
N ALA A 364 -6.50 -18.29 3.09
CA ALA A 364 -7.75 -17.55 2.89
C ALA A 364 -8.81 -18.31 2.08
N ARG A 365 -8.40 -19.14 1.12
CA ARG A 365 -9.34 -20.01 0.39
C ARG A 365 -9.98 -21.08 1.28
N HIS A 366 -9.26 -21.56 2.29
CA HIS A 366 -9.74 -22.62 3.18
C HIS A 366 -10.52 -22.11 4.40
N LEU A 367 -10.02 -21.06 5.06
CA LEU A 367 -10.63 -20.54 6.29
C LEU A 367 -11.64 -19.41 6.04
N GLY A 368 -11.59 -18.79 4.85
CA GLY A 368 -12.34 -17.57 4.52
C GLY A 368 -11.56 -16.29 4.83
N LEU A 369 -11.92 -15.20 4.15
CA LEU A 369 -11.17 -13.92 4.20
C LEU A 369 -11.10 -13.32 5.61
N ILE A 370 -12.25 -13.15 6.27
CA ILE A 370 -12.33 -12.53 7.60
C ILE A 370 -11.68 -13.41 8.67
N ASN A 371 -12.01 -14.71 8.66
CA ASN A 371 -11.43 -15.65 9.62
C ASN A 371 -9.91 -15.71 9.49
N THR A 372 -9.37 -15.72 8.27
CA THR A 372 -7.93 -15.73 8.05
C THR A 372 -7.29 -14.46 8.61
N MET A 373 -7.86 -13.28 8.35
CA MET A 373 -7.38 -12.03 8.94
C MET A 373 -7.36 -12.12 10.48
N VAL A 374 -8.49 -12.46 11.11
CA VAL A 374 -8.63 -12.45 12.57
C VAL A 374 -7.78 -13.53 13.25
N PHE A 375 -7.82 -14.78 12.81
CA PHE A 375 -7.14 -15.89 13.48
C PHE A 375 -5.61 -15.83 13.35
N THR A 376 -5.09 -15.17 12.30
CA THR A 376 -3.65 -14.94 12.16
C THR A 376 -3.22 -13.69 12.93
N HIS A 377 -4.03 -12.64 12.95
CA HIS A 377 -3.69 -11.44 13.69
C HIS A 377 -3.75 -11.61 15.20
N ILE A 378 -4.75 -12.29 15.78
CA ILE A 378 -4.90 -12.37 17.24
C ILE A 378 -3.62 -12.90 17.93
N PRO A 379 -3.01 -14.02 17.50
CA PRO A 379 -1.75 -14.48 18.09
C PRO A 379 -0.60 -13.48 17.88
N SER A 380 -0.56 -12.79 16.74
CA SER A 380 0.44 -11.74 16.47
C SER A 380 0.27 -10.54 17.42
N SER A 381 -0.97 -10.07 17.59
CA SER A 381 -1.35 -8.96 18.47
C SER A 381 -1.11 -9.30 19.94
N ALA A 382 -1.41 -10.54 20.35
CA ALA A 382 -1.04 -11.05 21.67
C ALA A 382 0.49 -11.10 21.86
N ALA A 383 1.24 -11.49 20.83
CA ALA A 383 2.69 -11.49 20.90
C ALA A 383 3.27 -10.09 21.04
N VAL A 384 2.70 -9.06 20.39
CA VAL A 384 3.04 -7.64 20.61
C VAL A 384 2.74 -7.22 22.05
N LEU A 385 1.56 -7.53 22.55
CA LEU A 385 1.12 -7.19 23.91
C LEU A 385 2.05 -7.77 24.98
N LEU A 386 2.45 -9.03 24.81
CA LEU A 386 3.30 -9.76 25.74
C LEU A 386 4.78 -9.50 25.53
N PHE A 387 5.17 -8.89 24.40
CA PHE A 387 6.57 -8.64 24.01
C PHE A 387 7.47 -8.04 25.13
N PRO A 388 7.03 -7.04 25.92
CA PRO A 388 7.89 -6.48 26.94
C PRO A 388 8.06 -7.34 28.20
N ILE A 389 7.19 -8.34 28.44
CA ILE A 389 7.10 -9.07 29.72
C ILE A 389 8.31 -10.01 29.95
N PRO A 390 8.73 -10.85 28.98
CA PRO A 390 9.77 -11.83 29.25
C PRO A 390 11.12 -11.18 29.55
N GLN A 391 11.79 -11.68 30.57
CA GLN A 391 13.19 -11.34 30.87
C GLN A 391 14.17 -12.27 30.12
N SER A 392 13.67 -13.34 29.51
CA SER A 392 14.47 -14.24 28.67
C SER A 392 14.49 -13.73 27.23
N LEU A 393 15.70 -13.68 26.65
CA LEU A 393 15.93 -13.35 25.26
C LEU A 393 15.20 -14.32 24.32
N THR A 394 15.29 -15.62 24.57
CA THR A 394 14.67 -16.66 23.75
C THR A 394 13.15 -16.48 23.66
N LEU A 395 12.50 -16.19 24.78
CA LEU A 395 11.05 -16.01 24.82
C LEU A 395 10.64 -14.72 24.08
N THR A 396 11.44 -13.65 24.20
CA THR A 396 11.24 -12.40 23.44
C THR A 396 11.39 -12.64 21.92
N MET A 397 12.38 -13.43 21.50
CA MET A 397 12.56 -13.83 20.11
C MET A 397 11.39 -14.65 19.58
N ILE A 398 10.89 -15.62 20.36
CA ILE A 398 9.72 -16.42 19.98
C ILE A 398 8.51 -15.51 19.76
N LEU A 399 8.24 -14.57 20.67
CA LEU A 399 7.16 -13.59 20.49
C LEU A 399 7.37 -12.72 19.24
N LEU A 400 8.60 -12.29 18.96
CA LEU A 400 8.91 -11.54 17.74
C LEU A 400 8.61 -12.36 16.49
N PHE A 401 9.02 -13.62 16.45
CA PHE A 401 8.83 -14.51 15.30
C PHE A 401 7.36 -14.85 15.08
N VAL A 402 6.60 -15.08 16.15
CA VAL A 402 5.13 -15.25 16.08
C VAL A 402 4.50 -13.99 15.52
N ARG A 403 4.91 -12.81 16.02
CA ARG A 403 4.42 -11.52 15.54
C ARG A 403 4.69 -11.37 14.03
N THR A 404 5.94 -11.46 13.61
CA THR A 404 6.35 -11.17 12.22
C THR A 404 5.82 -12.19 11.23
N GLY A 405 5.82 -13.48 11.62
CA GLY A 405 5.31 -14.58 10.81
C GLY A 405 3.80 -14.58 10.62
N LEU A 406 3.03 -13.89 11.47
CA LEU A 406 1.57 -13.86 11.34
C LEU A 406 1.00 -12.47 10.96
N ASN A 407 1.69 -11.38 11.28
CA ASN A 407 1.19 -10.01 11.03
C ASN A 407 0.90 -9.74 9.56
N ASN A 408 1.74 -10.25 8.65
CA ASN A 408 1.64 -9.93 7.23
C ASN A 408 0.71 -10.86 6.44
N MET A 409 0.10 -11.85 7.10
CA MET A 409 -0.87 -12.75 6.46
C MET A 409 -2.18 -12.05 6.10
N ASP A 410 -2.44 -10.86 6.66
CA ASP A 410 -3.68 -10.13 6.46
C ASP A 410 -3.72 -9.32 5.14
N GLN A 411 -2.58 -9.12 4.47
CA GLN A 411 -2.49 -8.18 3.34
C GLN A 411 -3.36 -8.59 2.14
N GLY A 412 -3.19 -9.82 1.67
CA GLY A 412 -4.00 -10.39 0.58
C GLY A 412 -5.49 -10.51 0.96
N PRO A 413 -5.82 -11.17 2.09
CA PRO A 413 -7.21 -11.35 2.51
C PRO A 413 -7.97 -10.04 2.72
N ARG A 414 -7.32 -8.99 3.26
CA ARG A 414 -7.92 -7.66 3.41
C ARG A 414 -8.24 -7.00 2.08
N ALA A 415 -7.30 -7.05 1.13
CA ALA A 415 -7.51 -6.46 -0.19
C ALA A 415 -8.68 -7.14 -0.90
N ALA A 416 -8.74 -8.48 -0.84
CA ALA A 416 -9.85 -9.27 -1.36
C ALA A 416 -11.17 -8.97 -0.61
N PHE A 417 -11.13 -8.82 0.71
CA PHE A 417 -12.30 -8.50 1.52
C PHE A 417 -12.89 -7.14 1.18
N ILE A 418 -12.04 -6.11 1.06
CA ILE A 418 -12.48 -4.79 0.60
C ILE A 418 -13.12 -4.93 -0.78
N ALA A 419 -12.44 -5.57 -1.73
CA ALA A 419 -12.96 -5.75 -3.08
C ALA A 419 -14.31 -6.48 -3.13
N ALA A 420 -14.56 -7.42 -2.22
CA ALA A 420 -15.81 -8.16 -2.13
C ALA A 420 -16.97 -7.35 -1.49
N VAL A 421 -16.67 -6.34 -0.66
CA VAL A 421 -17.66 -5.51 0.05
C VAL A 421 -18.03 -4.25 -0.73
N VAL A 422 -17.19 -3.79 -1.65
CA VAL A 422 -17.45 -2.60 -2.47
C VAL A 422 -17.69 -2.91 -3.94
N ARG A 423 -18.48 -2.04 -4.60
CA ARG A 423 -18.87 -2.21 -6.01
C ARG A 423 -17.66 -2.07 -6.94
N PRO A 424 -17.62 -2.78 -8.09
CA PRO A 424 -16.49 -2.73 -9.03
C PRO A 424 -16.04 -1.31 -9.41
N LYS A 425 -17.00 -0.40 -9.63
CA LYS A 425 -16.76 1.00 -10.04
C LYS A 425 -16.05 1.85 -8.97
N GLU A 426 -16.15 1.48 -7.69
CA GLU A 426 -15.58 2.22 -6.57
C GLU A 426 -14.40 1.49 -5.88
N ARG A 427 -14.11 0.23 -6.25
CA ARG A 427 -13.03 -0.60 -5.66
C ARG A 427 -11.69 0.12 -5.61
N THR A 428 -11.24 0.65 -6.74
CA THR A 428 -9.94 1.33 -6.84
C THR A 428 -9.86 2.56 -5.93
N ALA A 429 -10.92 3.37 -5.89
CA ALA A 429 -10.98 4.56 -5.04
C ALA A 429 -10.94 4.19 -3.55
N VAL A 430 -11.74 3.21 -3.14
CA VAL A 430 -11.81 2.74 -1.75
C VAL A 430 -10.48 2.14 -1.31
N MET A 431 -9.83 1.32 -2.14
CA MET A 431 -8.52 0.75 -1.84
C MET A 431 -7.45 1.85 -1.69
N GLY A 432 -7.46 2.87 -2.56
CA GLY A 432 -6.56 4.01 -2.47
C GLY A 432 -6.74 4.82 -1.18
N ILE A 433 -7.98 5.16 -0.82
CA ILE A 433 -8.29 5.88 0.43
C ILE A 433 -7.91 5.04 1.65
N THR A 434 -8.17 3.72 1.61
CA THR A 434 -7.77 2.80 2.67
C THR A 434 -6.26 2.84 2.89
N GLY A 435 -5.47 2.75 1.82
CA GLY A 435 -4.01 2.85 1.88
C GLY A 435 -3.57 4.18 2.50
N MET A 436 -4.10 5.31 2.01
CA MET A 436 -3.79 6.64 2.53
C MET A 436 -4.08 6.76 4.03
N LEU A 437 -5.26 6.31 4.49
CA LEU A 437 -5.65 6.38 5.90
C LEU A 437 -4.73 5.53 6.78
N ARG A 438 -4.39 4.32 6.34
CA ARG A 438 -3.46 3.43 7.05
C ARG A 438 -2.08 4.07 7.18
N THR A 439 -1.54 4.61 6.08
CA THR A 439 -0.22 5.24 6.12
C THR A 439 -0.23 6.46 7.03
N LEU A 440 -1.24 7.34 6.94
CA LEU A 440 -1.39 8.51 7.82
C LEU A 440 -1.50 8.11 9.30
N ALA A 441 -2.25 7.05 9.62
CA ALA A 441 -2.34 6.57 10.99
C ALA A 441 -0.99 6.04 11.49
N SER A 442 -0.25 5.31 10.64
CA SER A 442 1.06 4.76 10.99
C SER A 442 2.13 5.83 11.23
N THR A 443 2.00 7.02 10.64
CA THR A 443 3.00 8.09 10.82
C THR A 443 2.97 8.65 12.24
N ILE A 444 1.84 8.61 12.94
CA ILE A 444 1.69 9.16 14.30
C ILE A 444 2.39 8.27 15.33
N GLY A 445 2.40 6.96 15.11
CA GLY A 445 2.88 5.96 16.07
C GLY A 445 4.31 6.19 16.57
N PRO A 446 5.31 6.40 15.70
CA PRO A 446 6.70 6.57 16.13
C PRO A 446 6.94 7.72 17.11
N SER A 447 6.25 8.86 16.96
CA SER A 447 6.36 9.98 17.91
C SER A 447 5.84 9.62 19.31
N LEU A 448 4.72 8.89 19.38
CA LEU A 448 4.19 8.40 20.66
C LEU A 448 5.18 7.45 21.33
N THR A 449 5.78 6.56 20.56
CA THR A 449 6.79 5.62 21.05
C THR A 449 8.07 6.31 21.46
N GLY A 450 8.56 7.29 20.69
CA GLY A 450 9.74 8.09 21.05
C GLY A 450 9.55 8.88 22.34
N PHE A 451 8.36 9.46 22.54
CA PHE A 451 7.99 10.11 23.80
C PHE A 451 8.02 9.12 24.98
N LEU A 452 7.44 7.92 24.80
CA LEU A 452 7.45 6.88 25.84
C LEU A 452 8.85 6.33 26.10
N ALA A 453 9.70 6.22 25.06
CA ALA A 453 11.07 5.75 25.15
C ALA A 453 11.99 6.72 25.90
N GLY A 454 11.77 8.03 25.73
CA GLY A 454 12.48 9.07 26.49
C GLY A 454 12.14 9.09 27.98
N THR A 455 11.14 8.33 28.39
CA THR A 455 10.87 7.99 29.79
C THR A 455 11.22 6.51 30.01
N ASP A 456 11.39 6.05 31.26
CA ASP A 456 11.62 4.61 31.54
C ASP A 456 10.38 3.72 31.28
N ARG A 457 9.56 4.08 30.29
CA ARG A 457 8.26 3.51 29.97
C ARG A 457 8.13 3.06 28.52
N PHE A 458 9.25 2.82 27.83
CA PHE A 458 9.25 2.34 26.44
C PHE A 458 8.37 1.08 26.26
N TRP A 459 8.36 0.18 27.24
CA TRP A 459 7.53 -1.03 27.22
C TRP A 459 6.02 -0.75 27.07
N ILE A 460 5.52 0.42 27.51
CA ILE A 460 4.11 0.81 27.39
C ILE A 460 3.69 0.91 25.93
N ALA A 461 4.59 1.29 25.02
CA ALA A 461 4.29 1.39 23.59
C ALA A 461 3.82 0.05 23.02
N PHE A 462 4.47 -1.05 23.42
CA PHE A 462 4.10 -2.41 23.01
C PHE A 462 2.77 -2.86 23.62
N VAL A 463 2.53 -2.53 24.88
CA VAL A 463 1.26 -2.87 25.54
C VAL A 463 0.09 -2.14 24.89
N VAL A 464 0.21 -0.83 24.67
CA VAL A 464 -0.82 -0.02 24.01
C VAL A 464 -1.04 -0.52 22.58
N ALA A 465 0.03 -0.74 21.81
CA ALA A 465 -0.09 -1.26 20.45
C ALA A 465 -0.78 -2.64 20.41
N GLY A 466 -0.41 -3.56 21.30
CA GLY A 466 -1.04 -4.88 21.39
C GLY A 466 -2.52 -4.83 21.74
N VAL A 467 -2.91 -3.96 22.68
CA VAL A 467 -4.32 -3.74 23.04
C VAL A 467 -5.11 -3.13 21.87
N LEU A 468 -4.56 -2.12 21.18
CA LEU A 468 -5.19 -1.51 20.01
C LEU A 468 -5.42 -2.54 18.90
N ARG A 469 -4.41 -3.38 18.62
CA ARG A 469 -4.51 -4.43 17.60
C ARG A 469 -5.53 -5.51 17.97
N LEU A 470 -5.54 -5.99 19.21
CA LEU A 470 -6.58 -6.92 19.66
C LEU A 470 -7.98 -6.29 19.56
N GLY A 471 -8.12 -5.01 19.90
CA GLY A 471 -9.37 -4.27 19.73
C GLY A 471 -9.83 -4.21 18.27
N TYR A 472 -8.89 -4.00 17.34
CA TYR A 472 -9.15 -4.11 15.90
C TYR A 472 -9.60 -5.51 15.50
N ASP A 473 -8.88 -6.56 15.93
CA ASP A 473 -9.15 -7.95 15.55
C ASP A 473 -10.54 -8.41 16.02
N PHE A 474 -10.88 -8.13 17.29
CA PHE A 474 -12.21 -8.41 17.83
C PHE A 474 -13.28 -7.56 17.14
N GLY A 475 -13.01 -6.27 16.90
CA GLY A 475 -13.92 -5.38 16.19
C GLY A 475 -14.24 -5.89 14.77
N LEU A 476 -13.23 -6.34 14.04
CA LEU A 476 -13.38 -6.93 12.71
C LEU A 476 -14.21 -8.21 12.78
N PHE A 477 -13.91 -9.10 13.72
CA PHE A 477 -14.67 -10.34 13.90
C PHE A 477 -16.15 -10.07 14.18
N PHE A 478 -16.46 -9.29 15.23
CA PHE A 478 -17.86 -9.08 15.63
C PHE A 478 -18.68 -8.29 14.62
N LEU A 479 -18.07 -7.35 13.89
CA LEU A 479 -18.80 -6.51 12.94
C LEU A 479 -19.01 -7.18 11.57
N PHE A 480 -18.16 -8.15 11.20
CA PHE A 480 -18.11 -8.65 9.83
C PHE A 480 -18.29 -10.16 9.67
N VAL A 481 -18.15 -11.00 10.73
CA VAL A 481 -18.21 -12.47 10.61
C VAL A 481 -19.50 -13.00 9.98
N GLY A 482 -20.62 -12.27 10.08
CA GLY A 482 -21.92 -12.64 9.53
C GLY A 482 -22.30 -11.97 8.20
N MET A 483 -21.40 -11.19 7.58
CA MET A 483 -21.73 -10.53 6.30
C MET A 483 -21.63 -11.49 5.12
N LYS A 484 -22.67 -11.50 4.27
CA LYS A 484 -22.62 -12.17 2.96
C LYS A 484 -21.66 -11.41 2.05
N LEU A 485 -20.59 -12.09 1.64
CA LEU A 485 -19.64 -11.61 0.63
C LEU A 485 -20.29 -11.71 -0.76
N HIS A 486 -19.92 -10.84 -1.71
CA HIS A 486 -20.44 -10.82 -3.10
C HIS A 486 -21.93 -10.44 -3.28
N SER A 487 -22.58 -9.84 -2.27
CA SER A 487 -23.99 -9.40 -2.37
C SER A 487 -24.31 -8.44 -3.53
N HIS A 488 -23.28 -7.87 -4.16
CA HIS A 488 -23.42 -6.95 -5.29
C HIS A 488 -23.27 -7.63 -6.66
N GLU A 489 -22.53 -8.74 -6.77
CA GLU A 489 -22.37 -9.48 -8.03
C GLU A 489 -23.64 -10.30 -8.34
N GLU A 490 -24.28 -10.89 -7.32
CA GLU A 490 -25.57 -11.61 -7.45
C GLU A 490 -26.75 -10.69 -7.88
N ARG A 491 -26.66 -9.38 -7.62
CA ARG A 491 -27.74 -8.42 -7.97
C ARG A 491 -27.61 -7.82 -9.37
N GLU A 492 -26.40 -7.81 -9.94
CA GLU A 492 -26.18 -7.32 -11.31
C GLU A 492 -26.46 -8.40 -12.37
N ASN A 493 -26.55 -9.69 -11.98
CA ASN A 493 -26.83 -10.79 -12.91
C ASN A 493 -28.02 -11.69 -12.47
N PRO A 494 -29.27 -11.20 -12.46
CA PRO A 494 -30.44 -11.99 -12.04
C PRO A 494 -30.84 -13.09 -13.04
N GLU A 495 -30.29 -13.08 -14.26
CA GLU A 495 -30.69 -13.98 -15.35
C GLU A 495 -29.93 -15.31 -15.39
N GLU A 496 -28.89 -15.50 -14.57
CA GLU A 496 -28.06 -16.72 -14.61
C GLU A 496 -28.47 -17.83 -13.63
N ASP A 497 -29.36 -17.54 -12.66
CA ASP A 497 -29.78 -18.48 -11.60
C ASP A 497 -31.23 -18.97 -11.75
N GLU A 498 -31.70 -19.20 -12.99
CA GLU A 498 -32.93 -19.98 -13.19
C GLU A 498 -32.59 -21.49 -13.13
N PRO A 499 -33.15 -22.27 -12.18
CA PRO A 499 -32.83 -23.69 -12.09
C PRO A 499 -33.24 -24.42 -13.37
N LEU A 500 -32.32 -25.24 -13.89
CA LEU A 500 -32.49 -26.09 -15.09
C LEU A 500 -33.69 -27.06 -15.06
N ASP A 501 -34.38 -27.16 -13.91
CA ASP A 501 -35.50 -28.08 -13.66
C ASP A 501 -36.89 -27.39 -13.56
N ALA A 502 -37.01 -26.11 -13.91
CA ALA A 502 -38.32 -25.48 -14.00
C ALA A 502 -39.16 -26.13 -15.13
N PRO A 503 -40.43 -26.53 -14.88
CA PRO A 503 -41.25 -27.20 -15.88
C PRO A 503 -41.45 -26.30 -17.10
N ILE A 504 -41.07 -26.81 -18.27
CA ILE A 504 -41.18 -26.13 -19.55
C ILE A 504 -42.66 -25.86 -19.84
N ASP A 505 -43.06 -24.58 -19.91
CA ASP A 505 -44.33 -24.21 -20.53
C ASP A 505 -44.18 -24.38 -22.05
N THR A 506 -44.69 -25.49 -22.58
CA THR A 506 -44.56 -25.90 -23.99
C THR A 506 -45.39 -25.08 -24.96
N ARG A 507 -45.83 -23.87 -24.58
CA ARG A 507 -46.68 -23.00 -25.41
C ARG A 507 -45.93 -21.92 -26.17
N ASP A 508 -44.63 -21.76 -25.92
CA ASP A 508 -43.83 -20.75 -26.59
C ASP A 508 -42.67 -21.38 -27.40
N GLU A 509 -42.92 -21.66 -28.68
CA GLU A 509 -41.92 -22.22 -29.60
C GLU A 509 -40.73 -21.28 -29.84
N GLY A 510 -40.89 -19.96 -29.58
CA GLY A 510 -39.82 -18.97 -29.72
C GLY A 510 -38.73 -19.14 -28.65
N ALA A 511 -39.14 -19.36 -27.41
CA ALA A 511 -38.24 -19.54 -26.27
C ALA A 511 -37.41 -20.84 -26.36
N VAL A 512 -38.02 -21.92 -26.88
CA VAL A 512 -37.34 -23.21 -27.08
C VAL A 512 -36.24 -23.11 -28.14
N ARG A 513 -36.45 -22.29 -29.17
CA ARG A 513 -35.48 -22.11 -30.26
C ARG A 513 -34.26 -21.30 -29.82
N GLN A 514 -34.45 -20.25 -29.03
CA GLN A 514 -33.35 -19.46 -28.46
C GLN A 514 -32.50 -20.27 -27.48
N ARG A 515 -33.10 -21.11 -26.63
CA ARG A 515 -32.32 -21.98 -25.72
C ARG A 515 -31.49 -23.03 -26.45
N ARG A 516 -31.99 -23.63 -27.55
CA ARG A 516 -31.19 -24.57 -28.36
C ARG A 516 -29.95 -23.93 -28.98
N VAL A 517 -30.04 -22.67 -29.41
CA VAL A 517 -28.89 -21.94 -29.95
C VAL A 517 -27.86 -21.67 -28.84
N SER A 518 -28.31 -21.27 -27.64
CA SER A 518 -27.41 -21.02 -26.49
C SER A 518 -26.69 -22.28 -25.97
N ILE A 519 -27.34 -23.46 -26.07
CA ILE A 519 -26.74 -24.74 -25.67
C ILE A 519 -25.69 -25.21 -26.68
N ILE A 520 -25.88 -24.91 -27.98
CA ILE A 520 -24.92 -25.24 -29.02
C ILE A 520 -23.69 -24.32 -28.92
N GLU A 521 -23.87 -23.02 -28.66
CA GLU A 521 -22.75 -22.08 -28.48
C GLU A 521 -21.92 -22.38 -27.21
N ARG A 522 -22.52 -22.94 -26.15
CA ARG A 522 -21.81 -23.39 -24.94
C ARG A 522 -21.07 -24.72 -25.09
N ALA A 523 -21.33 -25.49 -26.15
CA ALA A 523 -20.59 -26.73 -26.43
C ALA A 523 -19.34 -26.49 -27.30
N GLU A 524 -19.18 -25.28 -27.86
CA GLU A 524 -18.04 -24.89 -28.70
C GLU A 524 -17.04 -23.93 -28.00
N GLN A 525 -17.28 -23.56 -26.74
CA GLN A 525 -16.34 -22.85 -25.85
C GLN A 525 -15.84 -23.77 -24.74
#